data_AF-C0E9E0-F1
#
_entry.id   AF-C0E9E0-F1
#
_cell.length_a   1.000
_cell.length_b   1.000
_cell.length_c   1.000
_cell.angle_alpha   90.00
_cell.angle_beta   90.00
_cell.angle_gamma   90.00
#
_symmetry.space_group_name_H-M   'P 1'
#
loop_
_entity.id
_entity.type
_entity.pdbx_description
1 polymer ?
#
loop_
_entity_poly.entity_id
_entity_poly.type
_entity_poly.pdbx_seq_one_letter_code
_entity_poly.pdbx_strand_id
1 'polypeptide(L)'
;MDEEFDIPLLNNIDDALSIANNELESYLDLLHDENIHHAYSIKQAIINLSSCMELLIKFRLLQEHWAFLFDDINKAKQHNLDTGNFVSVSFVRGIERLHNLCGIDTSTYFTSSQQLQKYRNRIVHFTLCDNFGAILKAVIGGIKDICAFASDEILPYIEIDDAVKEIGSELNKLSILQKNLQAVIADTKLENLK
;
A
#
# COMPACT_ATOMS: atom_id res chain seq x y z
N MET A 1 6.93 -24.65 -27.46
CA MET A 1 5.99 -24.83 -26.34
C MET A 1 5.76 -23.43 -25.87
N ASP A 2 4.67 -22.82 -26.34
CA ASP A 2 4.31 -21.45 -25.99
C ASP A 2 3.63 -21.55 -24.63
N GLU A 3 4.43 -21.59 -23.58
CA GLU A 3 3.95 -21.54 -22.20
C GLU A 3 3.58 -20.09 -21.92
N GLU A 4 2.31 -19.84 -21.62
CA GLU A 4 1.80 -18.50 -21.31
C GLU A 4 2.42 -18.04 -19.97
N PHE A 5 3.11 -16.91 -19.99
CA PHE A 5 3.76 -16.35 -18.81
C PHE A 5 2.84 -15.30 -18.18
N ASP A 6 2.09 -15.73 -17.16
CA ASP A 6 1.13 -14.88 -16.45
C ASP A 6 1.61 -14.52 -15.05
N ILE A 7 1.51 -13.23 -14.70
CA ILE A 7 1.70 -12.73 -13.34
C ILE A 7 0.38 -12.14 -12.84
N PRO A 8 -0.36 -12.85 -11.98
CA PRO A 8 -1.61 -12.38 -11.39
C PRO A 8 -1.47 -11.10 -10.56
N LEU A 9 -2.58 -10.35 -10.42
CA LEU A 9 -2.62 -9.14 -9.59
C LEU A 9 -2.24 -9.39 -8.12
N LEU A 10 -2.57 -10.57 -7.59
CA LEU A 10 -2.24 -10.96 -6.21
C LEU A 10 -0.72 -11.04 -5.99
N ASN A 11 0.04 -11.52 -6.97
CA ASN A 11 1.50 -11.53 -6.90
C ASN A 11 2.06 -10.11 -6.82
N ASN A 12 1.50 -9.16 -7.57
CA ASN A 12 1.93 -7.76 -7.48
C ASN A 12 1.61 -7.12 -6.11
N ILE A 13 0.55 -7.57 -5.44
CA ILE A 13 0.21 -7.13 -4.07
C ILE A 13 1.23 -7.70 -3.08
N ASP A 14 1.53 -9.00 -3.19
CA ASP A 14 2.53 -9.69 -2.37
C ASP A 14 3.92 -9.05 -2.55
N ASP A 15 4.36 -8.85 -3.79
CA ASP A 15 5.63 -8.19 -4.11
C ASP A 15 5.72 -6.79 -3.48
N ALA A 16 4.66 -5.97 -3.60
CA ALA A 16 4.63 -4.64 -3.02
C ALA A 16 4.72 -4.66 -1.48
N LEU A 17 4.06 -5.63 -0.84
CA LEU A 17 4.16 -5.84 0.61
C LEU A 17 5.57 -6.30 1.01
N SER A 18 6.13 -7.29 0.30
CA SER A 18 7.46 -7.84 0.57
C SER A 18 8.55 -6.77 0.43
N ILE A 19 8.51 -5.96 -0.63
CA ILE A 19 9.44 -4.85 -0.82
C ILE A 19 9.27 -3.81 0.30
N ALA A 20 8.03 -3.44 0.65
CA ALA A 20 7.80 -2.51 1.76
C ALA A 20 8.36 -3.05 3.08
N ASN A 21 8.15 -4.34 3.36
CA ASN A 21 8.69 -5.00 4.55
C ASN A 21 10.21 -4.95 4.60
N ASN A 22 10.88 -5.34 3.51
CA ASN A 22 12.34 -5.38 3.45
C ASN A 22 12.96 -3.97 3.59
N GLU A 23 12.35 -2.95 3.00
CA GLU A 23 12.84 -1.57 3.09
C GLU A 23 12.61 -0.97 4.48
N LEU A 24 11.49 -1.31 5.14
CA LEU A 24 11.25 -0.89 6.52
C LEU A 24 12.14 -1.61 7.53
N GLU A 25 12.41 -2.89 7.31
CA GLU A 25 13.37 -3.68 8.10
C GLU A 25 14.78 -3.11 7.95
N SER A 26 15.24 -2.90 6.71
CA SER A 26 16.52 -2.24 6.43
C SER A 26 16.61 -0.86 7.07
N TYR A 27 15.55 -0.06 7.03
CA TYR A 27 15.52 1.23 7.70
C TYR A 27 15.68 1.10 9.23
N LEU A 28 15.01 0.13 9.86
CA LEU A 28 15.11 -0.10 11.31
C LEU A 28 16.48 -0.62 11.73
N ASP A 29 17.09 -1.52 10.94
CA ASP A 29 18.42 -2.05 11.23
C ASP A 29 19.47 -0.92 11.20
N LEU A 30 19.39 -0.06 10.19
CA LEU A 30 20.32 1.04 9.99
C LEU A 30 20.12 2.19 10.99
N LEU A 31 18.94 2.33 11.60
CA LEU A 31 18.73 3.29 12.69
C LEU A 31 19.62 3.00 13.92
N HIS A 32 20.02 1.75 14.12
CA HIS A 32 20.90 1.37 15.21
C HIS A 32 22.39 1.67 14.93
N ASP A 33 22.76 1.93 13.67
CA ASP A 33 24.14 1.82 13.17
C ASP A 33 24.70 3.14 12.63
N GLU A 34 24.51 4.27 13.35
CA GLU A 34 25.14 5.59 13.09
C GLU A 34 24.38 6.57 12.18
N ASN A 35 23.35 7.27 12.71
CA ASN A 35 22.93 8.65 12.36
C ASN A 35 22.83 9.07 10.87
N ILE A 36 22.69 8.16 9.92
CA ILE A 36 22.38 8.47 8.53
C ILE A 36 20.88 8.27 8.35
N HIS A 37 20.14 9.34 8.08
CA HIS A 37 18.77 9.20 7.60
C HIS A 37 18.83 8.48 6.24
N HIS A 38 18.49 7.19 6.22
CA HIS A 38 18.42 6.40 4.99
C HIS A 38 17.16 6.78 4.21
N ALA A 39 17.21 7.97 3.61
CA ALA A 39 16.15 8.54 2.80
C ALA A 39 15.72 7.59 1.67
N TYR A 40 16.62 6.71 1.23
CA TYR A 40 16.32 5.66 0.25
C TYR A 40 15.29 4.65 0.77
N SER A 41 15.53 4.01 1.90
CA SER A 41 14.66 2.93 2.41
C SER A 41 13.27 3.45 2.78
N ILE A 42 13.19 4.61 3.45
CA ILE A 42 11.90 5.27 3.71
C ILE A 42 11.20 5.68 2.41
N LYS A 43 11.94 6.18 1.42
CA LYS A 43 11.40 6.50 0.10
C LYS A 43 10.78 5.26 -0.54
N GLN A 44 11.49 4.14 -0.54
CA GLN A 44 11.00 2.90 -1.16
C GLN A 44 9.82 2.33 -0.40
N ALA A 45 9.84 2.36 0.94
CA ALA A 45 8.70 1.98 1.76
C ALA A 45 7.46 2.82 1.41
N ILE A 46 7.57 4.15 1.33
CA ILE A 46 6.44 5.02 0.96
C ILE A 46 5.90 4.68 -0.43
N ILE A 47 6.78 4.47 -1.42
CA ILE A 47 6.36 4.13 -2.79
C ILE A 47 5.59 2.80 -2.79
N ASN A 48 6.13 1.77 -2.15
CA ASN A 48 5.57 0.43 -2.21
C ASN A 48 4.32 0.28 -1.34
N LEU A 49 4.23 0.93 -0.19
CA LEU A 49 2.99 1.00 0.61
C LEU A 49 1.87 1.71 -0.16
N SER A 50 2.17 2.84 -0.82
CA SER A 50 1.20 3.53 -1.68
C SER A 50 0.74 2.66 -2.86
N SER A 51 1.68 1.99 -3.53
CA SER A 51 1.34 1.06 -4.62
C SER A 51 0.50 -0.11 -4.13
N CYS A 52 0.87 -0.71 -2.99
CA CYS A 52 0.11 -1.80 -2.35
C CYS A 52 -1.33 -1.38 -2.09
N MET A 53 -1.56 -0.23 -1.43
CA MET A 53 -2.92 0.24 -1.16
C MET A 53 -3.72 0.47 -2.45
N GLU A 54 -3.10 1.03 -3.49
CA GLU A 54 -3.75 1.21 -4.79
C GLU A 54 -4.13 -0.14 -5.45
N LEU A 55 -3.26 -1.15 -5.35
CA LEU A 55 -3.54 -2.49 -5.86
C LEU A 55 -4.65 -3.20 -5.07
N LEU A 56 -4.68 -3.06 -3.74
CA LEU A 56 -5.75 -3.60 -2.89
C LEU A 56 -7.11 -2.98 -3.28
N ILE A 57 -7.16 -1.66 -3.46
CA ILE A 57 -8.38 -0.96 -3.91
C ILE A 57 -8.85 -1.52 -5.26
N LYS A 58 -7.93 -1.67 -6.23
CA LYS A 58 -8.24 -2.22 -7.55
C LYS A 58 -8.70 -3.66 -7.47
N PHE A 59 -8.07 -4.50 -6.65
CA PHE A 59 -8.49 -5.87 -6.41
C PHE A 59 -9.93 -5.90 -5.89
N ARG A 60 -10.26 -5.14 -4.85
CA ARG A 60 -11.62 -5.13 -4.30
C ARG A 60 -12.67 -4.66 -5.32
N LEU A 61 -12.35 -3.66 -6.14
CA LEU A 61 -13.21 -3.21 -7.23
C LEU A 61 -13.42 -4.29 -8.29
N LEU A 62 -12.37 -5.04 -8.63
CA LEU A 62 -12.44 -6.15 -9.58
C LEU A 62 -13.37 -7.25 -9.09
N GLN A 63 -13.39 -7.53 -7.77
CA GLN A 63 -14.32 -8.49 -7.17
C GLN A 63 -15.79 -8.05 -7.29
N GLU A 64 -16.04 -6.74 -7.38
CA GLU A 64 -17.39 -6.22 -7.58
C GLU A 64 -17.79 -6.25 -9.06
N HIS A 65 -16.97 -5.63 -9.92
CA HIS A 65 -17.20 -5.58 -11.35
C HIS A 65 -15.94 -5.13 -12.10
N TRP A 66 -15.53 -5.87 -13.12
CA TRP A 66 -14.32 -5.60 -13.91
C TRP A 66 -14.25 -4.17 -14.51
N ALA A 67 -15.40 -3.63 -14.95
CA ALA A 67 -15.46 -2.28 -15.52
C ALA A 67 -15.06 -1.18 -14.51
N PHE A 68 -15.11 -1.47 -13.21
CA PHE A 68 -14.69 -0.52 -12.17
C PHE A 68 -13.17 -0.35 -12.10
N LEU A 69 -12.39 -1.12 -12.85
CA LEU A 69 -10.97 -0.85 -13.02
C LEU A 69 -10.68 0.29 -14.00
N PHE A 70 -11.61 0.66 -14.88
CA PHE A 70 -11.40 1.70 -15.89
C PHE A 70 -11.56 3.09 -15.28
N ASP A 71 -10.67 4.03 -15.58
CA ASP A 71 -10.81 5.42 -15.11
C ASP A 71 -12.14 6.06 -15.55
N ASP A 72 -12.62 5.73 -16.75
CA ASP A 72 -13.95 6.06 -17.26
C ASP A 72 -14.74 4.78 -17.55
N ILE A 73 -15.71 4.47 -16.68
CA ILE A 73 -16.54 3.25 -16.76
C ILE A 73 -17.31 3.21 -18.08
N ASN A 74 -17.72 4.35 -18.65
CA ASN A 74 -18.49 4.39 -19.89
C ASN A 74 -17.66 3.97 -21.12
N LYS A 75 -16.32 3.96 -20.99
CA LYS A 75 -15.39 3.51 -22.02
C LYS A 75 -14.89 2.09 -21.78
N ALA A 76 -15.40 1.41 -20.75
CA ALA A 76 -14.99 0.06 -20.40
C ALA A 76 -15.33 -0.92 -21.54
N LYS A 77 -14.30 -1.66 -21.97
CA LYS A 77 -14.42 -2.72 -22.99
C LYS A 77 -13.63 -3.92 -22.50
N GLN A 78 -14.25 -5.10 -22.50
CA GLN A 78 -13.62 -6.34 -22.03
C GLN A 78 -12.26 -6.57 -22.73
N HIS A 79 -12.22 -6.45 -24.06
CA HIS A 79 -10.98 -6.59 -24.84
C HIS A 79 -9.84 -5.66 -24.37
N ASN A 80 -10.15 -4.44 -23.93
CA ASN A 80 -9.13 -3.52 -23.43
C ASN A 80 -8.63 -3.93 -22.05
N LEU A 81 -9.47 -4.57 -21.23
CA LEU A 81 -9.05 -5.15 -19.96
C LEU A 81 -8.11 -6.33 -20.21
N ASP A 82 -8.52 -7.26 -21.06
CA ASP A 82 -7.77 -8.49 -21.35
C ASP A 82 -6.37 -8.19 -21.94
N THR A 83 -6.25 -7.10 -22.72
CA THR A 83 -4.98 -6.65 -23.31
C THR A 83 -4.19 -5.69 -22.43
N GLY A 84 -4.74 -5.25 -21.30
CA GLY A 84 -4.17 -4.18 -20.47
C GLY A 84 -4.16 -2.79 -21.11
N ASN A 85 -4.74 -2.62 -22.30
CA ASN A 85 -4.75 -1.35 -23.03
C ASN A 85 -5.88 -0.41 -22.56
N PHE A 86 -5.79 0.04 -21.31
CA PHE A 86 -6.74 0.98 -20.72
C PHE A 86 -6.08 1.85 -19.65
N VAL A 87 -6.72 2.99 -19.35
CA VAL A 87 -6.33 3.81 -18.21
C VAL A 87 -7.04 3.25 -16.98
N SER A 88 -6.27 2.75 -16.02
CA SER A 88 -6.83 2.24 -14.77
C SER A 88 -7.30 3.37 -13.83
N VAL A 89 -8.26 3.06 -12.98
CA VAL A 89 -8.80 3.98 -11.98
C VAL A 89 -7.70 4.49 -11.04
N SER A 90 -7.69 5.81 -10.81
CA SER A 90 -6.77 6.43 -9.85
C SER A 90 -7.12 6.08 -8.40
N PHE A 91 -6.15 6.21 -7.48
CA PHE A 91 -6.36 6.01 -6.04
C PHE A 91 -7.61 6.73 -5.47
N VAL A 92 -7.75 8.04 -5.76
CA VAL A 92 -8.87 8.85 -5.22
C VAL A 92 -10.21 8.37 -5.77
N ARG A 93 -10.30 8.18 -7.09
CA ARG A 93 -11.52 7.65 -7.73
C ARG A 93 -11.83 6.22 -7.29
N GLY A 94 -10.80 5.43 -7.00
CA GLY A 94 -10.95 4.07 -6.49
C GLY A 94 -11.64 4.07 -5.12
N ILE A 95 -11.18 4.91 -4.19
CA ILE A 95 -11.82 5.10 -2.87
C ILE A 95 -13.28 5.57 -3.04
N GLU A 96 -13.53 6.56 -3.90
CA GLU A 96 -14.89 7.04 -4.18
C GLU A 96 -15.80 5.92 -4.71
N ARG A 97 -15.28 5.03 -5.56
CA ARG A 97 -16.02 3.88 -6.06
C ARG A 97 -16.27 2.83 -4.99
N LEU A 98 -15.27 2.50 -4.16
CA LEU A 98 -15.46 1.59 -3.04
C LEU A 98 -16.59 2.09 -2.11
N HIS A 99 -16.64 3.38 -1.85
CA HIS A 99 -17.73 3.98 -1.08
C HIS A 99 -19.08 3.85 -1.78
N ASN A 100 -19.18 4.38 -3.00
CA ASN A 100 -20.46 4.57 -3.68
C ASN A 100 -21.04 3.27 -4.28
N LEU A 101 -20.17 2.32 -4.65
CA LEU A 101 -20.54 1.12 -5.40
C LEU A 101 -20.39 -0.16 -4.56
N CYS A 102 -19.42 -0.21 -3.64
CA CYS A 102 -19.18 -1.38 -2.78
C CYS A 102 -19.69 -1.18 -1.34
N GLY A 103 -20.17 0.00 -0.97
CA GLY A 103 -20.68 0.29 0.38
C GLY A 103 -19.63 0.32 1.49
N ILE A 104 -18.35 0.48 1.13
CA ILE A 104 -17.24 0.48 2.09
C ILE A 104 -17.15 1.83 2.81
N ASP A 105 -16.99 1.79 4.13
CA ASP A 105 -16.69 2.99 4.92
C ASP A 105 -15.23 3.40 4.73
N THR A 106 -15.03 4.41 3.88
CA THR A 106 -13.70 4.89 3.53
C THR A 106 -12.98 5.62 4.67
N SER A 107 -13.71 6.08 5.69
CA SER A 107 -13.10 6.73 6.86
C SER A 107 -12.30 5.75 7.72
N THR A 108 -12.67 4.46 7.67
CA THR A 108 -12.02 3.38 8.41
C THR A 108 -10.63 3.05 7.87
N TYR A 109 -10.44 3.11 6.54
CA TYR A 109 -9.32 2.44 5.88
C TYR A 109 -8.31 3.34 5.19
N PHE A 110 -8.62 4.62 4.91
CA PHE A 110 -7.80 5.40 3.95
C PHE A 110 -7.24 6.73 4.47
N THR A 111 -7.49 7.07 5.74
CA THR A 111 -7.14 8.38 6.30
C THR A 111 -5.63 8.69 6.18
N SER A 112 -4.77 7.74 6.55
CA SER A 112 -3.32 7.91 6.51
C SER A 112 -2.76 7.59 5.13
N SER A 113 -3.34 6.60 4.44
CA SER A 113 -2.97 6.23 3.08
C SER A 113 -3.15 7.36 2.07
N GLN A 114 -4.14 8.23 2.24
CA GLN A 114 -4.29 9.46 1.45
C GLN A 114 -3.09 10.42 1.63
N GLN A 115 -2.56 10.54 2.85
CA GLN A 115 -1.36 11.35 3.08
C GLN A 115 -0.11 10.67 2.50
N LEU A 116 -0.01 9.36 2.62
CA LEU A 116 1.06 8.57 2.03
C LEU A 116 1.11 8.75 0.51
N GLN A 117 -0.05 8.75 -0.16
CA GLN A 117 -0.15 9.00 -1.60
C GLN A 117 0.36 10.39 -2.00
N LYS A 118 0.11 11.42 -1.18
CA LYS A 118 0.66 12.76 -1.41
C LYS A 118 2.18 12.77 -1.30
N TYR A 119 2.75 12.05 -0.32
CA TYR A 119 4.20 11.90 -0.21
C TYR A 119 4.80 11.11 -1.37
N ARG A 120 4.17 10.01 -1.77
CA ARG A 120 4.57 9.25 -2.96
C ARG A 120 4.58 10.13 -4.21
N ASN A 121 3.55 10.94 -4.43
CA ASN A 121 3.51 11.86 -5.57
C ASN A 121 4.66 12.87 -5.55
N ARG A 122 4.99 13.43 -4.38
CA ARG A 122 6.14 14.33 -4.23
C ARG A 122 7.46 13.59 -4.44
N ILE A 123 7.61 12.38 -3.92
CA ILE A 123 8.81 11.54 -4.07
C ILE A 123 9.10 11.18 -5.53
N VAL A 124 8.05 10.82 -6.29
CA VAL A 124 8.18 10.31 -7.65
C VAL A 124 8.31 11.45 -8.67
N HIS A 125 7.61 12.56 -8.46
CA HIS A 125 7.52 13.62 -9.47
C HIS A 125 8.20 14.95 -9.07
N PHE A 126 8.49 15.16 -7.79
CA PHE A 126 8.96 16.45 -7.26
C PHE A 126 9.96 16.26 -6.09
N THR A 127 9.92 17.18 -5.12
CA THR A 127 10.68 17.11 -3.86
C THR A 127 9.73 16.89 -2.69
N LEU A 128 10.00 15.85 -1.90
CA LEU A 128 9.40 15.69 -0.58
C LEU A 128 10.17 16.55 0.42
N CYS A 129 9.51 17.58 0.95
CA CYS A 129 10.01 18.43 2.02
C CYS A 129 8.91 18.53 3.09
N ASP A 130 9.15 17.88 4.22
CA ASP A 130 8.26 17.85 5.38
C ASP A 130 9.05 17.46 6.64
N ASN A 131 8.45 17.58 7.82
CA ASN A 131 9.01 17.10 9.06
C ASN A 131 9.09 15.56 9.05
N PHE A 132 10.24 14.99 9.42
CA PHE A 132 10.45 13.55 9.41
C PHE A 132 9.47 12.78 10.31
N GLY A 133 9.11 13.33 11.46
CA GLY A 133 8.08 12.77 12.34
C GLY A 133 6.68 12.75 11.70
N ALA A 134 6.36 13.72 10.83
CA ALA A 134 5.12 13.70 10.05
C ALA A 134 5.14 12.63 8.95
N ILE A 135 6.31 12.42 8.32
CA ILE A 135 6.52 11.35 7.33
C ILE A 135 6.34 9.98 8.00
N LEU A 136 7.03 9.73 9.11
CA LEU A 136 6.93 8.46 9.83
C LEU A 136 5.52 8.20 10.37
N LYS A 137 4.81 9.22 10.86
CA LYS A 137 3.40 9.08 11.26
C LYS A 137 2.53 8.63 10.09
N ALA A 138 2.73 9.17 8.89
CA ALA A 138 1.97 8.75 7.71
C ALA A 138 2.34 7.33 7.27
N VAL A 139 3.61 6.92 7.38
CA VAL A 139 4.03 5.53 7.13
C VAL A 139 3.35 4.57 8.11
N ILE A 140 3.44 4.84 9.42
CA ILE A 140 2.82 4.03 10.47
C ILE A 140 1.30 3.95 10.29
N GLY A 141 0.67 5.08 10.01
CA GLY A 141 -0.77 5.14 9.76
C GLY A 141 -1.14 4.40 8.47
N GLY A 142 -0.36 4.55 7.40
CA GLY A 142 -0.58 3.85 6.13
C GLY A 142 -0.45 2.33 6.27
N ILE A 143 0.49 1.85 7.09
CA ILE A 143 0.56 0.43 7.44
C ILE A 143 -0.71 -0.03 8.17
N LYS A 144 -1.20 0.75 9.14
CA LYS A 144 -2.45 0.44 9.84
C LYS A 144 -3.61 0.29 8.85
N ASP A 145 -3.75 1.28 7.99
CA ASP A 145 -4.76 1.36 6.95
C ASP A 145 -4.69 0.14 6.00
N ILE A 146 -3.49 -0.20 5.51
CA ILE A 146 -3.25 -1.38 4.64
C ILE A 146 -3.63 -2.67 5.36
N CYS A 147 -3.14 -2.89 6.59
CA CYS A 147 -3.44 -4.10 7.34
C CYS A 147 -4.94 -4.25 7.60
N ALA A 148 -5.61 -3.18 8.04
CA ALA A 148 -7.04 -3.20 8.29
C ALA A 148 -7.84 -3.48 7.01
N PHE A 149 -7.56 -2.74 5.92
CA PHE A 149 -8.26 -2.92 4.66
C PHE A 149 -8.01 -4.31 4.07
N ALA A 150 -6.77 -4.79 4.10
CA ALA A 150 -6.44 -6.10 3.56
C ALA A 150 -7.13 -7.22 4.35
N SER A 151 -7.10 -7.17 5.69
CA SER A 151 -7.75 -8.18 6.53
C SER A 151 -9.28 -8.18 6.37
N ASP A 152 -9.90 -7.00 6.34
CA ASP A 152 -11.37 -6.89 6.35
C ASP A 152 -11.99 -7.03 4.96
N GLU A 153 -11.34 -6.48 3.93
CA GLU A 153 -11.95 -6.27 2.61
C GLU A 153 -11.23 -7.02 1.47
N ILE A 154 -10.07 -7.65 1.72
CA ILE A 154 -9.28 -8.31 0.66
C ILE A 154 -9.17 -9.80 0.89
N LEU A 155 -8.60 -10.23 2.02
CA LEU A 155 -8.41 -11.65 2.33
C LEU A 155 -9.70 -12.48 2.22
N PRO A 156 -10.89 -12.00 2.65
CA PRO A 156 -12.14 -12.75 2.50
C PRO A 156 -12.55 -13.05 1.05
N TYR A 157 -11.98 -12.32 0.08
CA TYR A 157 -12.29 -12.46 -1.35
C TYR A 157 -11.23 -13.25 -2.12
N ILE A 158 -10.17 -13.73 -1.47
CA ILE A 158 -9.15 -14.55 -2.13
C ILE A 158 -9.54 -16.02 -1.98
N GLU A 159 -9.78 -16.70 -3.11
CA GLU A 159 -10.17 -18.12 -3.13
C GLU A 159 -8.97 -19.08 -2.99
N ILE A 160 -7.75 -18.60 -3.24
CA ILE A 160 -6.53 -19.40 -3.23
C ILE A 160 -5.91 -19.36 -1.83
N ASP A 161 -6.03 -20.46 -1.08
CA ASP A 161 -5.53 -20.57 0.30
C ASP A 161 -4.05 -20.20 0.46
N ASP A 162 -3.21 -20.56 -0.50
CA ASP A 162 -1.78 -20.26 -0.43
C ASP A 162 -1.51 -18.76 -0.61
N ALA A 163 -2.24 -18.08 -1.51
CA ALA A 163 -2.16 -16.63 -1.63
C ALA A 163 -2.66 -15.91 -0.37
N VAL A 164 -3.70 -16.44 0.31
CA VAL A 164 -4.16 -15.92 1.61
C VAL A 164 -3.05 -16.02 2.65
N LYS A 165 -2.32 -17.15 2.71
CA LYS A 165 -1.22 -17.36 3.66
C LYS A 165 -0.02 -16.45 3.36
N GLU A 166 0.36 -16.31 2.09
CA GLU A 166 1.48 -15.48 1.65
C GLU A 166 1.22 -14.01 2.01
N ILE A 167 0.13 -13.44 1.51
CA ILE A 167 -0.27 -12.06 1.81
C ILE A 167 -0.47 -11.87 3.32
N GLY A 168 -1.11 -12.84 3.99
CA GLY A 168 -1.31 -12.80 5.45
C GLY A 168 0.01 -12.77 6.23
N SER A 169 1.03 -13.52 5.79
CA SER A 169 2.37 -13.51 6.38
C SER A 169 3.04 -12.14 6.20
N GLU A 170 2.98 -11.57 5.00
CA GLU A 170 3.53 -10.25 4.73
C GLU A 170 2.84 -9.14 5.53
N LEU A 171 1.51 -9.19 5.69
CA LEU A 171 0.76 -8.25 6.54
C LEU A 171 1.14 -8.38 8.03
N ASN A 172 1.39 -9.59 8.51
CA ASN A 172 1.85 -9.83 9.88
C ASN A 172 3.25 -9.24 10.10
N LYS A 173 4.19 -9.46 9.16
CA LYS A 173 5.52 -8.84 9.19
C LYS A 173 5.40 -7.31 9.20
N LEU A 174 4.53 -6.76 8.35
CA LEU A 174 4.32 -5.32 8.26
C LEU A 174 3.75 -4.72 9.56
N SER A 175 2.82 -5.42 10.21
CA SER A 175 2.26 -5.04 11.52
C SER A 175 3.31 -5.07 12.65
N ILE A 176 4.26 -6.01 12.60
CA ILE A 176 5.38 -6.05 13.56
C ILE A 176 6.30 -4.83 13.34
N LEU A 177 6.69 -4.56 12.09
CA LEU A 177 7.54 -3.41 11.75
C LEU A 177 6.88 -2.08 12.12
N GLN A 178 5.55 -1.98 11.97
CA GLN A 178 4.77 -0.83 12.44
C GLN A 178 4.98 -0.56 13.94
N LYS A 179 4.89 -1.60 14.77
CA LYS A 179 5.06 -1.48 16.23
C LYS A 179 6.49 -1.07 16.58
N ASN A 180 7.48 -1.61 15.86
CA ASN A 180 8.88 -1.24 16.04
C ASN A 180 9.11 0.24 15.71
N LEU A 181 8.56 0.73 14.58
CA LEU A 181 8.62 2.15 14.21
C LEU A 181 7.93 3.06 15.25
N GLN A 182 6.81 2.62 15.81
CA GLN A 182 6.12 3.35 16.88
C GLN A 182 6.98 3.48 18.14
N ALA A 183 7.67 2.40 18.54
CA ALA A 183 8.58 2.40 19.69
C ALA A 183 9.74 3.39 19.48
N VAL A 184 10.40 3.36 18.32
CA VAL A 184 11.49 4.29 17.97
C VAL A 184 11.05 5.76 18.10
N ILE A 185 9.85 6.11 17.63
CA ILE A 185 9.33 7.48 17.74
C ILE A 185 9.05 7.87 19.20
N ALA A 186 8.57 6.94 20.02
CA ALA A 186 8.31 7.20 21.43
C ALA A 186 9.62 7.47 22.19
N ASP A 187 10.66 6.67 21.94
CA ASP A 187 11.95 6.79 22.59
C ASP A 187 12.68 8.08 22.19
N THR A 188 12.68 8.42 20.90
CA THR A 188 13.28 9.68 20.38
C THR A 188 12.64 10.92 21.02
N LYS A 189 11.33 10.90 21.30
CA LYS A 189 10.65 12.02 21.98
C LYS A 189 11.03 12.14 23.45
N LEU A 190 11.32 11.03 24.13
CA LEU A 190 11.73 11.02 25.53
C LEU A 190 13.15 11.55 25.72
N GLU A 191 14.05 11.32 24.76
CA GLU A 191 15.42 11.86 24.79
C GLU A 191 15.45 13.39 24.58
N ASN A 192 14.60 13.94 23.71
CA ASN A 192 14.50 15.38 23.47
C ASN A 192 13.86 16.19 24.62
N LEU A 193 13.39 15.52 25.67
CA LEU A 193 12.78 16.13 26.87
C LEU A 193 13.69 16.09 28.11
N LYS A 194 14.86 15.44 28.02
CA LYS A 194 15.88 15.37 29.09
C LYS A 194 16.98 16.40 28.82
#